data_AF-A0A1G5S3W6-F1
#
_entry.id   AF-A0A1G5S3W6-F1
#
_cell.length_a   1.000
_cell.length_b   1.000
_cell.length_c   1.000
_cell.angle_alpha   90.00
_cell.angle_beta   90.00
_cell.angle_gamma   90.00
#
_symmetry.space_group_name_H-M   'P 1'
#
loop_
_entity.id
_entity.type
_entity.pdbx_description
1 polymer ?
#
loop_
_entity_poly.entity_id
_entity_poly.type
_entity_poly.pdbx_seq_one_letter_code
_entity_poly.pdbx_strand_id
1 'polypeptide(L)'
;MEKKIQKLYSTDCVTMMLFLAIFWLLLIYIAFNVIAIVSDPAVKGVIIVAAALIAAFGTASSIAVLVHLRKNQRQIYVEELLSYEHEREA
;
A
#
# COMPACT_ATOMS: atom_id res chain seq x y z
N MET A 1 12.25 20.91 -12.66
CA MET A 1 12.39 19.63 -11.94
C MET A 1 11.35 19.43 -10.85
N GLU A 2 11.12 20.38 -9.93
CA GLU A 2 10.21 20.19 -8.78
C GLU A 2 8.78 19.78 -9.15
N LYS A 3 8.20 20.36 -10.22
CA LYS A 3 6.88 19.96 -10.73
C LYS A 3 6.82 18.50 -11.23
N LYS A 4 7.92 17.97 -11.77
CA LYS A 4 8.02 16.56 -12.21
C LYS A 4 8.09 15.63 -10.99
N ILE A 5 8.91 16.00 -9.99
CA ILE A 5 9.06 15.26 -8.72
C ILE A 5 7.73 15.17 -7.98
N GLN A 6 6.99 16.28 -7.89
CA GLN A 6 5.70 16.31 -7.23
C GLN A 6 4.64 15.45 -7.96
N LYS A 7 4.68 15.43 -9.30
CA LYS A 7 3.78 14.60 -10.11
C LYS A 7 4.08 13.10 -9.91
N LEU A 8 5.35 12.72 -9.88
CA LEU A 8 5.77 11.33 -9.67
C LEU A 8 5.39 10.85 -8.25
N TYR A 9 5.72 11.64 -7.23
CA TYR A 9 5.29 11.37 -5.85
C TYR A 9 3.77 11.25 -5.67
N SER A 10 3.00 12.14 -6.30
CA SER A 10 1.54 12.07 -6.25
C SER A 10 1.00 10.83 -6.93
N THR A 11 1.62 10.38 -8.03
CA THR A 11 1.22 9.17 -8.75
C THR A 11 1.50 7.92 -7.93
N ASP A 12 2.65 7.87 -7.27
CA ASP A 12 3.01 6.75 -6.39
C ASP A 12 2.09 6.68 -5.18
N CYS A 13 1.77 7.83 -4.56
CA CYS A 13 0.80 7.89 -3.47
C CYS A 13 -0.59 7.39 -3.91
N VAL A 14 -1.07 7.80 -5.09
CA VAL A 14 -2.37 7.35 -5.62
C VAL A 14 -2.35 5.86 -5.90
N THR A 15 -1.27 5.34 -6.49
CA THR A 15 -1.10 3.90 -6.76
C THR A 15 -1.10 3.11 -5.46
N MET A 16 -0.43 3.61 -4.42
CA MET A 16 -0.42 2.98 -3.10
C MET A 16 -1.80 2.98 -2.43
N MET A 17 -2.54 4.09 -2.52
CA MET A 17 -3.91 4.15 -2.01
C MET A 17 -4.84 3.19 -2.76
N LEU A 18 -4.70 3.08 -4.09
CA LEU A 18 -5.48 2.14 -4.90
C LEU A 18 -5.18 0.70 -4.51
N PHE A 19 -3.90 0.35 -4.34
CA PHE A 19 -3.49 -0.97 -3.87
C PHE A 19 -4.09 -1.29 -2.49
N LEU A 20 -4.01 -0.34 -1.55
CA LEU A 20 -4.57 -0.51 -0.22
C LEU A 20 -6.11 -0.67 -0.26
N ALA A 21 -6.79 0.07 -1.12
CA ALA A 21 -8.24 -0.07 -1.31
C ALA A 21 -8.62 -1.46 -1.84
N ILE A 22 -7.91 -1.97 -2.85
CA ILE A 22 -8.13 -3.31 -3.39
C ILE A 22 -7.85 -4.39 -2.32
N PHE A 23 -6.76 -4.24 -1.56
CA PHE A 23 -6.43 -5.12 -0.46
C PHE A 23 -7.56 -5.19 0.57
N TRP A 24 -8.10 -4.05 1.00
CA TRP A 24 -9.22 -3.99 1.94
C TRP A 24 -10.48 -4.66 1.37
N LEU A 25 -10.83 -4.41 0.11
CA LEU A 25 -11.98 -5.03 -0.53
C LEU A 25 -11.85 -6.57 -0.57
N LEU A 26 -10.68 -7.08 -0.96
CA LEU A 26 -10.42 -8.52 -0.98
C LEU A 26 -10.46 -9.12 0.41
N LEU A 27 -9.83 -8.47 1.40
CA LEU A 27 -9.81 -8.95 2.77
C LEU A 27 -11.22 -9.06 3.36
N ILE A 28 -12.04 -8.02 3.18
CA ILE A 28 -13.44 -8.00 3.63
C ILE A 28 -14.22 -9.09 2.91
N TYR A 29 -14.09 -9.18 1.58
CA TYR A 29 -14.80 -10.19 0.79
C TYR A 29 -14.47 -11.61 1.26
N ILE A 30 -13.20 -11.94 1.45
CA ILE A 30 -12.76 -13.25 1.93
C ILE A 30 -13.27 -13.49 3.35
N ALA A 31 -13.12 -12.52 4.26
CA ALA A 31 -13.58 -12.66 5.64
C ALA A 31 -15.09 -12.95 5.71
N PHE A 32 -15.91 -12.22 4.94
CA PHE A 32 -17.36 -12.46 4.88
C PHE A 32 -17.71 -13.86 4.35
N ASN A 33 -17.06 -14.29 3.27
CA ASN A 33 -17.31 -15.61 2.69
C ASN A 33 -16.95 -16.73 3.67
N VAL A 34 -15.77 -16.65 4.31
CA VAL A 34 -15.32 -17.70 5.22
C VAL A 34 -16.20 -17.73 6.48
N ILE A 35 -16.57 -16.58 7.05
CA ILE A 35 -17.45 -16.52 8.23
C ILE A 35 -18.86 -17.06 7.92
N ALA A 36 -19.34 -16.92 6.69
CA ALA A 36 -20.63 -17.45 6.26
C ALA A 36 -20.63 -18.99 6.13
N ILE A 37 -19.51 -19.57 5.69
CA ILE A 37 -19.37 -21.03 5.48
C ILE A 37 -19.12 -21.77 6.80
N VAL A 38 -18.30 -21.19 7.67
CA VAL A 38 -17.93 -21.82 8.95
C VAL A 38 -19.15 -21.84 9.89
N SER A 39 -19.43 -22.98 10.52
CA SER A 39 -20.49 -23.10 11.53
C SER A 39 -19.98 -22.95 12.96
N ASP A 40 -18.72 -23.32 13.21
CA ASP A 40 -18.11 -23.30 14.55
C ASP A 40 -17.81 -21.84 15.00
N PRO A 41 -18.39 -21.39 16.13
CA PRO A 41 -18.16 -20.05 16.65
C PRO A 41 -16.72 -19.78 17.10
N ALA A 42 -15.98 -20.79 17.56
CA ALA A 42 -14.58 -20.63 17.97
C ALA A 42 -13.69 -20.32 16.75
N VAL A 43 -13.90 -21.06 15.66
CA VAL A 43 -13.19 -20.85 14.40
C VAL A 43 -13.52 -19.47 13.80
N LYS A 44 -14.77 -19.01 13.87
CA LYS A 44 -15.15 -17.65 13.47
C LYS A 44 -14.38 -16.58 14.24
N GLY A 45 -14.24 -16.75 15.56
CA GLY A 45 -13.47 -15.83 16.40
C GLY A 45 -12.02 -15.69 15.94
N VAL A 46 -11.36 -16.82 15.66
CA VAL A 46 -9.98 -16.84 15.15
C VAL A 46 -9.87 -16.13 13.80
N ILE A 47 -10.81 -16.37 12.88
CA ILE A 47 -10.82 -15.71 11.56
C ILE A 47 -10.97 -14.19 11.70
N ILE A 48 -11.87 -13.71 12.56
CA ILE A 48 -12.09 -12.28 12.78
C ILE A 48 -10.82 -11.63 13.34
N VAL A 49 -10.19 -12.24 14.34
CA VAL A 49 -8.94 -11.73 14.92
C VAL A 49 -7.82 -11.73 13.89
N ALA A 50 -7.66 -12.81 13.12
CA ALA A 50 -6.66 -12.88 12.06
C ALA A 50 -6.88 -11.82 10.98
N ALA A 51 -8.12 -11.64 10.52
CA ALA A 51 -8.46 -10.61 9.54
C ALA A 51 -8.17 -9.21 10.08
N ALA A 52 -8.50 -8.93 11.34
CA ALA A 52 -8.20 -7.66 11.99
C ALA A 52 -6.68 -7.38 12.07
N LEU A 53 -5.88 -8.40 12.42
CA LEU A 53 -4.43 -8.28 12.45
C LEU A 53 -3.87 -8.03 11.05
N ILE A 54 -4.29 -8.79 10.05
CA ILE A 54 -3.85 -8.62 8.65
C ILE A 54 -4.19 -7.21 8.15
N ALA A 55 -5.40 -6.72 8.42
CA ALA A 55 -5.82 -5.37 8.09
C ALA A 55 -4.92 -4.30 8.75
N ALA A 56 -4.67 -4.45 10.05
CA ALA A 56 -3.87 -3.50 10.83
C ALA A 56 -2.41 -3.47 10.34
N PHE A 57 -1.77 -4.63 10.20
CA PHE A 57 -0.38 -4.73 9.73
C PHE A 57 -0.22 -4.28 8.27
N GLY A 58 -1.15 -4.66 7.38
CA GLY A 58 -1.14 -4.22 6.00
C GLY A 58 -1.22 -2.70 5.89
N THR A 59 -2.18 -2.09 6.61
CA THR A 59 -2.36 -0.63 6.62
C THR A 59 -1.17 0.09 7.24
N ALA A 60 -0.67 -0.38 8.40
CA ALA A 60 0.48 0.21 9.07
C ALA A 60 1.75 0.17 8.18
N SER A 61 1.98 -0.96 7.50
CA SER A 61 3.12 -1.11 6.59
C SER A 61 3.02 -0.17 5.39
N SER A 62 1.85 -0.06 4.76
CA SER A 62 1.63 0.91 3.67
C SER A 62 1.84 2.36 4.12
N ILE A 63 1.34 2.72 5.31
CA ILE A 63 1.57 4.06 5.88
C ILE A 63 3.06 4.30 6.15
N ALA A 64 3.78 3.32 6.70
CA ALA A 64 5.21 3.44 6.95
C ALA A 64 6.00 3.74 5.67
N VAL A 65 5.66 3.08 4.55
CA VAL A 65 6.30 3.37 3.26
C VAL A 65 5.94 4.77 2.76
N LEU A 66 4.67 5.19 2.86
CA LEU A 66 4.27 6.56 2.46
C LEU A 66 5.00 7.63 3.29
N VAL A 67 5.17 7.40 4.59
CA VAL A 67 5.92 8.30 5.49
C VAL A 67 7.39 8.34 5.10
N HIS A 68 7.99 7.19 4.80
CA HIS A 68 9.38 7.10 4.35
C HIS A 68 9.59 7.85 3.02
N LEU A 69 8.73 7.62 2.04
CA LEU A 69 8.74 8.31 0.74
C LEU A 69 8.59 9.81 0.90
N ARG A 70 7.71 10.28 1.79
CA ARG A 70 7.54 11.71 2.08
C ARG A 70 8.80 12.31 2.71
N LYS A 71 9.43 11.61 3.65
CA LYS A 71 10.60 12.11 4.38
C LYS A 71 11.83 12.26 3.48
N ASN A 72 12.00 11.35 2.52
CA ASN A 72 13.17 11.30 1.63
C ASN A 72 12.87 11.72 0.18
N GLN A 73 11.70 12.31 -0.07
CA GLN A 73 11.18 12.64 -1.40
C GLN A 73 12.19 13.36 -2.29
N ARG A 74 12.89 14.37 -1.75
CA ARG A 74 13.79 15.20 -2.57
C ARG A 74 15.05 14.46 -3.03
N GLN A 75 15.57 13.51 -2.26
CA GLN A 75 16.78 12.78 -2.63
C GLN A 75 16.45 11.68 -3.64
N ILE A 76 15.45 10.85 -3.33
CA ILE A 76 15.07 9.70 -4.15
C ILE A 76 14.68 10.14 -5.57
N TYR A 77 13.77 11.11 -5.69
CA TYR A 77 13.26 11.51 -7.00
C TYR A 77 14.20 12.41 -7.81
N VAL A 78 15.19 13.06 -7.18
CA VAL A 78 16.23 13.78 -7.93
C VAL A 78 17.22 12.80 -8.54
N GLU A 79 17.62 11.78 -7.77
CA GLU A 79 18.52 10.72 -8.24
C GLU A 79 17.87 9.91 -9.37
N GLU A 80 16.60 9.52 -9.23
CA GLU A 80 15.84 8.83 -10.29
C GLU A 80 15.71 9.65 -11.58
N LEU A 81 15.44 10.95 -11.48
CA LEU A 81 15.33 11.82 -12.66
C LEU A 81 16.69 11.97 -13.37
N LEU A 82 17.78 12.07 -12.62
CA LEU A 82 19.13 12.13 -13.20
C LEU A 82 19.51 10.81 -13.87
N SER A 83 19.16 9.66 -13.29
CA SER A 83 19.39 8.36 -13.94
C SER A 83 18.60 8.21 -15.25
N TYR A 84 17.35 8.66 -15.29
CA TYR A 84 16.55 8.62 -16.51
C TYR A 84 17.07 9.54 -17.61
N GLU A 85 17.63 10.70 -17.25
CA GLU A 85 18.26 11.59 -18.23
C GLU A 85 19.55 10.97 -18.78
N HIS A 86 20.34 10.30 -17.93
CA HIS A 86 21.56 9.60 -18.36
C HIS A 86 21.28 8.43 -19.31
N GLU A 87 20.29 7.58 -19.04
CA GLU A 87 19.88 6.49 -19.94
C GLU A 87 19.33 6.99 -21.28
N ARG A 88 18.82 8.21 -21.34
CA ARG A 88 18.26 8.79 -22.57
C ARG A 88 19.32 9.41 -23.48
N GLU A 89 20.48 9.74 -22.91
CA GLU A 89 21.63 10.32 -23.62
C GLU A 89 22.69 9.27 -24.01
N ALA A 90 22.58 8.04 -23.49
CA ALA A 90 23.39 6.88 -23.85
C ALA A 90 22.81 6.11 -25.05
#